data_AF-D9ZHC2-F1
#
_entry.id   AF-D9ZHC2-F1
#
_cell.length_a   1.000
_cell.length_b   1.000
_cell.length_c   1.000
_cell.angle_alpha   90.00
_cell.angle_beta   90.00
_cell.angle_gamma   90.00
#
_symmetry.space_group_name_H-M   'P 1'
#
loop_
_entity.id
_entity.type
_entity.pdbx_description
1 polymer ?
#
loop_
_entity_poly.entity_id
_entity_poly.type
_entity_poly.pdbx_seq_one_letter_code
_entity_poly.pdbx_strand_id
1 'polypeptide(L)'
;MYGCDVIDTDLIHLSNLDFGDPSRRHEMRCRFKQKASLPWTAINASTTVFIITVLVGHIFHAAIKRIVKVEADCHKMLELTVRAKAANVAKSKFLATVSHEIRTSMNGVLGMLQMLMDTELDTSQEDYAKTAHASGRELISLMNDVLDQAKIKCIFLPLVLASSLTTNYLRQQRTLMRIRILVSR
;
A
#
# COMPACT_ATOMS: atom_id res chain seq x y z
N MET A 1 17.97 9.96 91.61
CA MET A 1 18.80 11.05 91.06
C MET A 1 19.90 10.42 90.24
N TYR A 2 19.85 10.51 88.92
CA TYR A 2 21.02 10.70 88.06
C TYR A 2 20.52 11.20 86.71
N GLY A 3 20.90 12.43 86.37
CA GLY A 3 20.53 13.09 85.12
C GLY A 3 21.23 12.43 83.95
N CYS A 4 20.51 12.29 82.83
CA CYS A 4 21.10 11.91 81.56
C CYS A 4 21.04 13.16 80.68
N ASP A 5 22.14 13.92 80.65
CA ASP A 5 22.35 14.97 79.66
C ASP A 5 22.58 14.30 78.30
N VAL A 6 21.47 14.08 77.59
CA VAL A 6 21.49 13.57 76.22
C VAL A 6 21.87 14.72 75.31
N ILE A 7 23.14 14.82 74.93
CA ILE A 7 23.57 15.70 73.84
C ILE A 7 23.33 14.94 72.54
N ASP A 8 22.21 15.26 71.88
CA ASP A 8 21.88 14.75 70.56
C ASP A 8 22.75 15.47 69.52
N THR A 9 23.85 14.83 69.14
CA THR A 9 24.63 15.24 67.96
C THR A 9 24.42 14.17 66.89
N ASP A 10 23.73 14.59 65.84
CA ASP A 10 23.11 13.85 64.75
C ASP A 10 24.05 12.90 63.97
N LEU A 11 24.59 11.85 64.60
CA LEU A 11 24.89 10.54 63.98
C LEU A 11 25.55 9.47 64.90
N ILE A 12 25.71 9.68 66.22
CA ILE A 12 26.30 8.67 67.11
C ILE A 12 25.57 8.63 68.45
N HIS A 13 24.89 7.52 68.76
CA HIS A 13 24.41 7.25 70.12
C HIS A 13 25.55 6.67 70.95
N LEU A 14 25.98 7.41 71.96
CA LEU A 14 27.10 7.04 72.83
C LEU A 14 26.56 6.74 74.23
N SER A 15 26.56 5.47 74.65
CA SER A 15 26.15 5.06 75.99
C SER A 15 27.40 4.71 76.81
N ASN A 16 27.71 5.49 77.84
CA ASN A 16 28.78 5.17 78.79
C ASN A 16 28.23 4.17 79.83
N LEU A 17 28.74 2.93 79.82
CA LEU A 17 28.53 1.99 80.92
C LEU A 17 29.73 2.05 81.87
N ASP A 18 29.48 2.44 83.11
CA ASP A 18 30.49 2.46 84.16
C ASP A 18 30.51 1.11 84.88
N PHE A 19 31.58 0.34 84.68
CA PHE A 19 31.75 -1.00 85.26
C PHE A 19 32.49 -0.98 86.61
N GLY A 20 32.74 0.19 87.20
CA GLY A 20 33.32 0.29 88.55
C GLY A 20 34.81 -0.07 88.64
N ASP A 21 35.55 0.04 87.54
CA ASP A 21 37.02 -0.04 87.51
C ASP A 21 37.58 1.37 87.18
N PRO A 22 38.36 2.00 88.07
CA PRO A 22 38.78 3.40 87.91
C PRO A 22 39.81 3.63 86.79
N SER A 23 40.28 2.59 86.08
CA SER A 23 41.41 2.74 85.14
C SER A 23 41.09 2.54 83.65
N ARG A 24 39.89 2.06 83.27
CA ARG A 24 39.57 1.79 81.85
C ARG A 24 38.14 2.17 81.46
N ARG A 25 38.01 3.27 80.70
CA ARG A 25 36.74 3.63 80.02
C ARG A 25 36.53 2.73 78.81
N HIS A 26 35.41 2.00 78.80
CA HIS A 26 35.00 1.16 77.68
C HIS A 26 33.90 1.91 76.89
N GLU A 27 34.22 2.29 75.66
CA GLU A 27 33.28 2.98 74.75
C GLU A 27 32.85 2.01 73.64
N MET A 28 31.56 1.66 73.55
CA MET A 28 31.02 0.88 72.44
C MET A 28 30.38 1.82 71.42
N ARG A 29 30.87 1.80 70.17
CA ARG A 29 30.32 2.57 69.05
C ARG A 29 29.51 1.67 68.12
N CYS A 30 28.19 1.73 68.20
CA CYS A 30 27.31 1.03 67.26
C CYS A 30 27.11 1.88 65.99
N ARG A 31 27.64 1.43 64.85
CA ARG A 31 27.33 2.01 63.52
C ARG A 31 26.06 1.36 62.97
N PHE A 32 24.95 2.10 62.92
CA PHE A 32 23.77 1.67 62.18
C PHE A 32 24.08 1.65 60.67
N LYS A 33 24.07 0.46 60.08
CA LYS A 33 24.26 0.26 58.64
C LYS A 33 23.00 0.77 57.92
N GLN A 34 23.18 1.85 57.15
CA GLN A 34 22.19 2.56 56.36
C GLN A 34 21.19 1.61 55.67
N LYS A 35 19.89 1.86 55.87
CA LYS A 35 18.78 1.09 55.30
C LYS A 35 18.85 1.16 53.77
N ALA A 36 18.83 0.00 53.10
CA ALA A 36 18.84 -0.06 51.63
C ALA A 36 17.66 0.75 51.06
N SER A 37 17.95 1.70 50.18
CA SER A 37 16.95 2.48 49.45
C SER A 37 16.00 1.53 48.72
N LEU A 38 14.70 1.60 49.01
CA LEU A 38 13.68 0.81 48.31
C LEU A 38 13.81 1.02 46.77
N PRO A 39 13.58 -0.04 45.97
CA PRO A 39 14.13 -0.13 44.63
C PRO A 39 13.24 0.59 43.61
N TRP A 40 13.54 1.86 43.33
CA TRP A 40 13.00 2.60 42.19
C TRP A 40 13.16 1.85 40.85
N THR A 41 14.12 0.93 40.77
CA THR A 41 14.35 0.05 39.61
C THR A 41 13.21 -0.93 39.35
N ALA A 42 12.47 -1.38 40.38
CA ALA A 42 11.36 -2.30 40.23
C ALA A 42 10.13 -1.63 39.60
N ILE A 43 9.87 -0.37 39.97
CA ILE A 43 8.78 0.44 39.41
C ILE A 43 9.08 0.72 37.93
N ASN A 44 10.30 1.17 37.63
CA ASN A 44 10.71 1.52 36.28
C ASN A 44 10.72 0.29 35.34
N ALA A 45 11.08 -0.90 35.85
CA ALA A 45 11.03 -2.14 35.08
C ALA A 45 9.60 -2.52 34.68
N SER A 46 8.64 -2.39 35.61
CA SER A 46 7.22 -2.69 35.33
C SER A 46 6.62 -1.75 34.28
N THR A 47 6.90 -0.44 34.39
CA THR A 47 6.44 0.56 33.40
C THR A 47 7.04 0.29 32.01
N THR A 48 8.31 -0.12 31.94
CA THR A 48 8.99 -0.40 30.67
C THR A 48 8.36 -1.59 29.95
N VAL A 49 8.06 -2.67 30.68
CA VAL A 49 7.42 -3.86 30.10
C VAL A 49 6.04 -3.52 29.55
N PHE A 50 5.25 -2.69 30.25
CA PHE A 50 3.92 -2.28 29.79
C PHE A 50 3.96 -1.44 28.51
N ILE A 51 4.93 -0.53 28.39
CA ILE A 51 5.09 0.28 27.18
C ILE A 51 5.48 -0.60 25.97
N ILE A 52 6.38 -1.57 26.18
CA ILE A 52 6.82 -2.50 25.14
C ILE A 52 5.65 -3.37 24.67
N THR A 53 4.82 -3.91 25.57
CA THR A 53 3.68 -4.75 25.17
C THR A 53 2.64 -3.98 24.37
N VAL A 54 2.35 -2.72 24.75
CA VAL A 54 1.44 -1.85 23.99
C VAL A 54 2.01 -1.51 22.61
N LEU A 55 3.31 -1.20 22.52
CA LEU A 55 3.99 -0.92 21.24
C LEU A 55 3.97 -2.14 20.31
N VAL A 56 4.34 -3.31 20.83
CA VAL A 56 4.32 -4.56 20.05
C VAL A 56 2.91 -4.88 19.59
N GLY A 57 1.91 -4.72 20.47
CA GLY A 57 0.50 -4.89 20.11
C GLY A 57 0.07 -3.94 19.00
N HIS A 58 0.42 -2.65 19.07
CA HIS A 58 0.10 -1.67 18.05
C HIS A 58 0.77 -1.97 16.70
N ILE A 59 2.03 -2.40 16.70
CA ILE A 59 2.76 -2.83 15.50
C ILE A 59 2.07 -4.04 14.87
N PHE A 60 1.70 -5.04 15.69
CA PHE A 60 1.03 -6.26 15.22
C PHE A 60 -0.36 -5.95 14.64
N HIS A 61 -1.12 -5.08 15.32
CA HIS A 61 -2.45 -4.65 14.87
C HIS A 61 -2.37 -3.86 13.55
N ALA A 62 -1.37 -2.99 13.41
CA ALA A 62 -1.10 -2.28 12.15
C ALA A 62 -0.67 -3.24 11.03
N ALA A 63 0.12 -4.28 11.34
CA ALA A 63 0.54 -5.28 10.36
C ALA A 63 -0.64 -6.11 9.84
N ILE A 64 -1.54 -6.57 10.71
CA ILE A 64 -2.74 -7.34 10.32
C ILE A 64 -3.66 -6.48 9.43
N LYS A 65 -3.90 -5.22 9.80
CA LYS A 65 -4.74 -4.31 8.98
C LYS A 65 -4.16 -4.09 7.58
N ARG A 66 -2.84 -4.05 7.43
CA ARG A 66 -2.18 -3.93 6.12
C ARG A 66 -2.41 -5.17 5.26
N ILE A 67 -2.40 -6.37 5.84
CA ILE A 67 -2.60 -7.63 5.09
C ILE A 67 -4.03 -7.70 4.56
N VAL A 68 -5.03 -7.47 5.41
CA VAL A 68 -6.45 -7.52 5.02
C VAL A 68 -6.81 -6.44 3.98
N LYS A 69 -6.18 -5.26 4.06
CA LYS A 69 -6.40 -4.20 3.08
C LYS A 69 -5.93 -4.59 1.68
N VAL A 70 -4.79 -5.28 1.58
CA VAL A 70 -4.25 -5.72 0.28
C VAL A 70 -5.18 -6.72 -0.40
N GLU A 71 -5.78 -7.64 0.34
CA GLU A 71 -6.73 -8.61 -0.20
C GLU A 71 -8.02 -7.95 -0.68
N ALA A 72 -8.57 -7.01 0.09
CA ALA A 72 -9.77 -6.27 -0.28
C ALA A 72 -9.56 -5.39 -1.52
N ASP A 73 -8.41 -4.72 -1.62
CA ASP A 73 -8.06 -3.89 -2.78
C ASP A 73 -7.83 -4.75 -4.04
N CYS A 74 -7.21 -5.94 -3.87
CA CYS A 74 -7.05 -6.90 -4.94
C CYS A 74 -8.40 -7.41 -5.47
N HIS A 75 -9.33 -7.75 -4.57
CA HIS A 75 -10.66 -8.24 -4.95
C HIS A 75 -11.47 -7.18 -5.72
N LYS A 76 -11.48 -5.93 -5.22
CA LYS A 76 -12.14 -4.82 -5.92
C LYS A 76 -11.54 -4.56 -7.29
N MET A 77 -10.21 -4.59 -7.40
CA MET A 77 -9.54 -4.39 -8.67
C MET A 77 -9.82 -5.52 -9.66
N LEU A 78 -9.88 -6.77 -9.18
CA LEU A 78 -10.25 -7.92 -10.00
C LEU A 78 -11.69 -7.83 -10.50
N GLU A 79 -12.64 -7.48 -9.65
CA GLU A 79 -14.05 -7.32 -10.04
C GLU A 79 -14.22 -6.25 -11.14
N LEU A 80 -13.58 -5.10 -10.96
CA LEU A 80 -13.58 -4.02 -11.95
C LEU A 80 -12.90 -4.45 -13.26
N THR A 81 -11.79 -5.19 -13.16
CA THR A 81 -11.05 -5.70 -14.32
C THR A 81 -11.87 -6.71 -15.10
N VAL A 82 -12.57 -7.63 -14.42
CA VAL A 82 -13.42 -8.64 -15.06
C VAL A 82 -14.58 -7.98 -15.79
N ARG A 83 -15.27 -7.01 -15.15
CA ARG A 83 -16.34 -6.24 -15.80
C ARG A 83 -15.82 -5.46 -17.01
N ALA A 84 -14.70 -4.75 -16.87
CA ALA A 84 -14.08 -4.01 -17.97
C ALA A 84 -13.66 -4.93 -19.12
N LYS A 85 -13.12 -6.11 -18.81
CA LYS A 85 -12.70 -7.10 -19.81
C LYS A 85 -13.90 -7.69 -20.55
N ALA A 86 -14.98 -8.03 -19.84
CA ALA A 86 -16.21 -8.52 -20.46
C ALA A 86 -16.83 -7.48 -21.41
N ALA A 87 -16.92 -6.21 -20.98
CA ALA A 87 -17.42 -5.12 -21.79
C ALA A 87 -16.55 -4.87 -23.03
N ASN A 88 -15.22 -4.90 -22.88
CA ASN A 88 -14.28 -4.70 -23.98
C ASN A 88 -14.32 -5.85 -25.00
N VAL A 89 -14.44 -7.10 -24.54
CA VAL A 89 -14.57 -8.27 -25.43
C VAL A 89 -15.86 -8.19 -26.24
N ALA A 90 -16.99 -7.89 -25.60
CA ALA A 90 -18.27 -7.72 -26.28
C ALA A 90 -18.21 -6.58 -27.31
N LYS A 91 -17.63 -5.43 -26.92
CA LYS A 91 -17.45 -4.27 -27.81
C LYS A 91 -16.55 -4.60 -28.99
N SER A 92 -15.44 -5.30 -28.77
CA SER A 92 -14.52 -5.70 -29.83
C SER A 92 -15.15 -6.70 -30.80
N LYS A 93 -15.94 -7.65 -30.29
CA LYS A 93 -16.64 -8.64 -31.13
C LYS A 93 -17.71 -7.96 -31.99
N PHE A 94 -18.50 -7.07 -31.38
CA PHE A 94 -19.50 -6.28 -32.10
C PHE A 94 -18.87 -5.42 -33.21
N LEU A 95 -17.83 -4.65 -32.88
CA LEU A 95 -17.15 -3.79 -33.86
C LEU A 95 -16.52 -4.61 -35.00
N ALA A 96 -15.87 -5.75 -34.70
CA ALA A 96 -15.28 -6.59 -35.73
C ALA A 96 -16.32 -7.17 -36.70
N THR A 97 -17.47 -7.64 -36.19
CA THR A 97 -18.55 -8.16 -37.04
C THR A 97 -19.18 -7.06 -37.89
N VAL A 98 -19.57 -5.94 -37.27
CA VAL A 98 -20.23 -4.83 -37.97
C VAL A 98 -19.30 -4.24 -39.03
N SER A 99 -18.02 -4.06 -38.75
CA SER A 99 -17.09 -3.51 -39.74
C SER A 99 -16.81 -4.45 -40.90
N HIS A 100 -16.89 -5.77 -40.69
CA HIS A 100 -16.81 -6.71 -41.80
C HIS A 100 -18.05 -6.60 -42.72
N GLU A 101 -19.23 -6.45 -42.14
CA GLU A 101 -20.49 -6.28 -42.88
C GLU A 101 -20.56 -4.94 -43.60
N ILE A 102 -20.12 -3.85 -42.96
CA ILE A 102 -20.03 -2.52 -43.59
C ILE A 102 -19.01 -2.53 -44.72
N ARG A 103 -17.81 -3.10 -44.53
CA ARG A 103 -16.81 -3.17 -45.61
C ARG A 103 -17.32 -3.96 -46.81
N THR A 104 -17.97 -5.09 -46.59
CA THR A 104 -18.52 -5.91 -47.68
C THR A 104 -19.66 -5.18 -48.41
N SER A 105 -20.59 -4.57 -47.69
CA SER A 105 -21.69 -3.79 -48.30
C SER A 105 -21.18 -2.55 -49.03
N MET A 106 -20.22 -1.81 -48.44
CA MET A 106 -19.61 -0.63 -49.07
C MET A 106 -18.78 -0.97 -50.31
N ASN A 107 -18.03 -2.07 -50.30
CA ASN A 107 -17.31 -2.52 -51.49
C ASN A 107 -18.27 -2.89 -52.63
N GLY A 108 -19.46 -3.41 -52.31
CA GLY A 108 -20.53 -3.61 -53.27
C GLY A 108 -21.06 -2.30 -53.85
N VAL A 109 -21.31 -1.29 -53.00
CA VAL A 109 -21.76 0.05 -53.45
C VAL A 109 -20.71 0.76 -54.30
N LEU A 110 -19.44 0.72 -53.90
CA LEU A 110 -18.34 1.28 -54.69
C LEU A 110 -18.18 0.57 -56.03
N GLY A 111 -18.32 -0.76 -56.07
CA GLY A 111 -18.32 -1.52 -57.32
C GLY A 111 -19.47 -1.13 -58.25
N MET A 112 -20.68 -0.94 -57.71
CA MET A 112 -21.83 -0.46 -58.49
C MET A 112 -21.64 0.97 -58.99
N LEU A 113 -21.07 1.87 -58.18
CA LEU A 113 -20.71 3.23 -58.60
C LEU A 113 -19.65 3.21 -59.70
N GLN A 114 -18.69 2.28 -59.64
CA GLN A 114 -17.67 2.13 -60.66
C GLN A 114 -18.25 1.61 -61.97
N MET A 115 -19.14 0.62 -61.92
CA MET A 115 -19.89 0.17 -63.10
C MET A 115 -20.80 1.27 -63.66
N LEU A 116 -21.39 2.11 -62.81
CA LEU A 116 -22.21 3.25 -63.24
C LEU A 116 -21.36 4.29 -63.98
N MET A 117 -20.15 4.58 -63.49
CA MET A 117 -19.20 5.47 -64.15
C MET A 117 -18.72 4.94 -65.52
N ASP A 118 -18.80 3.63 -65.76
CA ASP A 118 -18.48 3.01 -67.06
C ASP A 118 -19.66 3.08 -68.08
N THR A 119 -20.81 3.68 -67.71
CA THR A 119 -21.96 3.89 -68.59
C THR A 119 -22.03 5.30 -69.17
N GLU A 120 -22.91 5.55 -70.15
CA GLU A 120 -23.19 6.90 -70.65
C GLU A 120 -23.90 7.74 -69.59
N LEU A 121 -23.17 8.67 -68.97
CA LEU A 121 -23.64 9.61 -67.96
C LEU A 121 -23.52 11.05 -68.45
N ASP A 122 -24.40 11.94 -68.00
CA ASP A 122 -24.20 13.38 -68.17
C ASP A 122 -23.09 13.92 -67.25
N THR A 123 -22.60 15.12 -67.53
CA THR A 123 -21.47 15.73 -66.80
C THR A 123 -21.74 15.93 -65.30
N SER A 124 -22.99 16.16 -64.91
CA SER A 124 -23.39 16.31 -63.51
C SER A 124 -23.50 14.94 -62.81
N GLN A 125 -24.03 13.94 -63.52
CA GLN A 125 -24.14 12.55 -63.02
C GLN A 125 -22.76 11.92 -62.81
N GLU A 126 -21.83 12.15 -63.73
CA GLU A 126 -20.44 11.68 -63.59
C GLU A 126 -19.77 12.31 -62.36
N ASP A 127 -19.99 13.60 -62.12
CA ASP A 127 -19.43 14.32 -60.97
C ASP A 127 -20.05 13.84 -59.63
N TYR A 128 -21.35 13.55 -59.61
CA TYR A 128 -22.02 12.92 -58.47
C TYR A 128 -21.50 11.51 -58.19
N ALA A 129 -21.33 10.68 -59.23
CA ALA A 129 -20.82 9.33 -59.09
C ALA A 129 -19.37 9.32 -58.57
N LYS A 130 -18.50 10.19 -59.11
CA LYS A 130 -17.12 10.38 -58.64
C LYS A 130 -17.06 10.86 -57.19
N THR A 131 -17.90 11.83 -56.83
CA THR A 131 -17.99 12.36 -55.46
C THR A 131 -18.46 11.28 -54.49
N ALA A 132 -19.54 10.57 -54.80
CA ALA A 132 -20.06 9.48 -53.98
C ALA A 132 -19.02 8.35 -53.81
N HIS A 133 -18.29 8.02 -54.87
CA HIS A 133 -17.22 7.03 -54.83
C HIS A 133 -16.05 7.47 -53.94
N ALA A 134 -15.62 8.73 -54.06
CA ALA A 134 -14.57 9.30 -53.21
C ALA A 134 -14.97 9.33 -51.72
N SER A 135 -16.17 9.82 -51.41
CA SER A 135 -16.71 9.84 -50.04
C SER A 135 -16.87 8.45 -49.45
N GLY A 136 -17.28 7.46 -50.26
CA GLY A 136 -17.38 6.07 -49.82
C GLY A 136 -16.03 5.47 -49.45
N ARG A 137 -14.96 5.76 -50.20
CA ARG A 137 -13.60 5.32 -49.83
C ARG A 137 -13.10 5.99 -48.56
N GLU A 138 -13.36 7.27 -48.39
CA GLU A 138 -12.97 8.02 -47.20
C GLU A 138 -13.68 7.50 -45.94
N LEU A 139 -14.98 7.17 -46.06
CA LEU A 139 -15.76 6.56 -44.97
C LEU A 139 -15.21 5.20 -44.53
N ILE A 140 -14.80 4.34 -45.47
CA ILE A 140 -14.17 3.05 -45.16
C ILE A 140 -12.84 3.28 -44.41
N SER A 141 -12.04 4.25 -44.84
CA SER A 141 -10.79 4.60 -44.17
C SER A 141 -11.04 5.04 -42.73
N LEU A 142 -11.98 5.97 -42.52
CA LEU A 142 -12.35 6.46 -41.20
C LEU A 142 -12.86 5.33 -40.29
N MET A 143 -13.67 4.43 -40.83
CA MET A 143 -14.16 3.27 -40.08
C MET A 143 -13.01 2.37 -39.61
N ASN A 144 -12.03 2.11 -40.47
CA ASN A 144 -10.86 1.31 -40.11
C ASN A 144 -10.05 1.97 -38.98
N ASP A 145 -9.83 3.28 -39.05
CA ASP A 145 -9.09 4.03 -38.02
C ASP A 145 -9.77 3.96 -36.65
N VAL A 146 -11.09 4.10 -36.61
CA VAL A 146 -11.88 3.95 -35.37
C VAL A 146 -11.77 2.54 -34.80
N LEU A 147 -11.74 1.53 -35.67
CA LEU A 147 -11.59 0.14 -35.25
C LEU A 147 -10.20 -0.13 -34.64
N ASP A 148 -9.16 0.44 -35.22
CA ASP A 148 -7.79 0.27 -34.75
C ASP A 148 -7.55 1.00 -33.42
N GLN A 149 -8.15 2.18 -33.23
CA GLN A 149 -8.16 2.84 -31.91
C GLN A 149 -8.86 1.98 -30.84
N ALA A 150 -9.96 1.33 -31.19
CA ALA A 150 -10.69 0.43 -30.28
C ALA A 150 -9.85 -0.82 -29.91
N LYS A 151 -9.13 -1.41 -30.88
CA LYS A 151 -8.21 -2.54 -30.63
C LYS A 151 -7.06 -2.14 -29.71
N ILE A 152 -6.40 -1.00 -29.97
CA ILE A 152 -5.27 -0.53 -29.16
C ILE A 152 -5.69 -0.28 -27.71
N LYS A 153 -6.84 0.38 -27.50
CA LYS A 153 -7.39 0.64 -26.16
C LYS A 153 -7.64 -0.66 -25.38
N CYS A 154 -8.10 -1.71 -26.07
CA CYS A 154 -8.38 -3.02 -25.50
C CYS A 154 -7.11 -3.76 -25.03
N ILE A 155 -5.98 -3.57 -25.71
CA ILE A 155 -4.68 -4.19 -25.36
C ILE A 155 -3.93 -3.39 -24.29
N PHE A 156 -4.04 -2.06 -24.31
CA PHE A 156 -3.32 -1.18 -23.40
C PHE A 156 -3.81 -1.32 -21.94
N LEU A 157 -5.12 -1.37 -21.71
CA LEU A 157 -5.70 -1.38 -20.37
C LEU A 157 -5.27 -2.61 -19.53
N PRO A 158 -5.30 -3.85 -20.08
CA PRO A 158 -4.85 -5.04 -19.36
C PRO A 158 -3.35 -5.04 -19.03
N LEU A 159 -2.50 -4.51 -19.91
CA LEU A 159 -1.04 -4.44 -19.70
C LEU A 159 -0.67 -3.48 -18.57
N VAL A 160 -1.35 -2.34 -18.48
CA VAL A 160 -1.17 -1.37 -17.38
C VAL A 160 -1.62 -1.97 -16.04
N LEU A 161 -2.72 -2.72 -16.03
CA LEU A 161 -3.19 -3.39 -14.82
C LEU A 161 -2.25 -4.52 -14.37
N ALA A 162 -1.80 -5.36 -15.30
CA ALA A 162 -0.84 -6.42 -15.03
C ALA A 162 0.49 -5.88 -14.47
N SER A 163 1.03 -4.81 -15.06
CA SER A 163 2.26 -4.19 -14.57
C SER A 163 2.09 -3.57 -13.18
N SER A 164 0.93 -2.95 -12.88
CA SER A 164 0.66 -2.38 -11.55
C SER A 164 0.66 -3.44 -10.44
N LEU A 165 0.07 -4.61 -10.67
CA LEU A 165 0.04 -5.75 -9.75
C LEU A 165 1.46 -6.26 -9.45
N THR A 166 2.27 -6.47 -10.49
CA THR A 166 3.66 -6.95 -10.34
C THR A 166 4.53 -5.93 -9.61
N THR A 167 4.34 -4.64 -9.90
CA THR A 167 5.12 -3.55 -9.27
C THR A 167 4.79 -3.43 -7.79
N ASN A 168 3.52 -3.56 -7.42
CA ASN A 168 3.09 -3.50 -6.02
C ASN A 168 3.59 -4.72 -5.22
N TYR A 169 3.52 -5.93 -5.79
CA TYR A 169 4.05 -7.14 -5.17
C TYR A 169 5.58 -7.08 -4.94
N LEU A 170 6.34 -6.66 -5.95
CA LEU A 170 7.79 -6.48 -5.84
C LEU A 170 8.18 -5.40 -4.83
N ARG A 171 7.40 -4.31 -4.76
CA ARG A 171 7.60 -3.26 -3.75
C ARG A 171 7.35 -3.79 -2.34
N GLN A 172 6.35 -4.66 -2.15
CA GLN A 172 6.04 -5.29 -0.87
C GLN A 172 7.14 -6.25 -0.41
N GLN A 173 7.65 -7.11 -1.31
CA GLN A 173 8.80 -8.00 -1.08
C GLN A 173 10.09 -7.23 -0.74
N ARG A 174 10.38 -6.14 -1.47
CA ARG A 174 11.57 -5.31 -1.22
C ARG A 174 11.51 -4.60 0.14
N THR A 175 10.32 -4.24 0.60
CA THR A 175 10.11 -3.63 1.92
C THR A 175 10.31 -4.65 3.04
N LEU A 176 9.77 -5.87 2.87
CA LEU A 176 9.97 -6.98 3.81
C LEU A 176 11.44 -7.41 3.91
N MET A 177 12.15 -7.47 2.78
CA MET A 177 13.57 -7.83 2.75
C MET A 177 14.45 -6.77 3.45
N ARG A 178 14.13 -5.47 3.30
CA ARG A 178 14.81 -4.39 4.03
C ARG A 178 14.57 -4.45 5.54
N ILE A 179 13.35 -4.76 5.97
CA ILE A 179 13.02 -4.92 7.40
C ILE A 179 13.76 -6.13 7.98
N ARG A 180 13.81 -7.25 7.25
CA ARG A 180 14.55 -8.45 7.67
C ARG A 180 16.05 -8.20 7.84
N ILE A 181 16.66 -7.40 6.97
CA ILE A 181 18.08 -6.99 7.10
C ILE A 181 18.28 -6.06 8.32
N LEU A 182 17.32 -5.18 8.61
CA LEU A 182 17.41 -4.26 9.75
C LEU A 182 17.22 -4.94 11.11
N VAL A 183 16.44 -6.02 11.16
CA VAL A 183 16.18 -6.83 12.38
C VAL A 183 17.27 -7.88 12.62
N SER A 184 18.10 -8.17 11.63
CA SER A 184 19.24 -9.11 11.72
C SER A 184 20.57 -8.44 12.09
N ARG A 185 20.57 -7.15 12.39
CA ARG A 185 21.67 -6.38 12.99
C ARG A 185 21.29 -5.99 14.40
#